data_AF-A0ABD2Y005-F1
#
_entry.id   AF-A0ABD2Y005-F1
#
_cell.length_a   1.000
_cell.length_b   1.000
_cell.length_c   1.000
_cell.angle_alpha   90.00
_cell.angle_beta   90.00
_cell.angle_gamma   90.00
#
_symmetry.space_group_name_H-M   'P 1'
#
loop_
_entity.id
_entity.type
_entity.pdbx_description
1 polymer ?
#
loop_
_entity_poly.entity_id
_entity_poly.type
_entity_poly.pdbx_seq_one_letter_code
_entity_poly.pdbx_strand_id
1 'polypeptide(L)'
;MKMKYRTRKGYKSGGQLLLKLLLSLAGMFPTLSMGAIFLHEVRENSKRYGLENLQEKILSEILCIKHLRIGNVFEGSNMMKRRLCYKKVLVVLDDIDHLDQLEALAGKHDWFGAGSRVIITTKDEHLLVKHQVDRMYKVELLNEYEAIQLFSWNAFKKNSPEK
;
A
#
# COMPACT_ATOMS: atom_id res chain seq x y z
N MET A 1 -4.24 -8.16 8.94
CA MET A 1 -4.76 -6.81 9.27
C MET A 1 -4.49 -5.85 8.12
N LYS A 2 -5.53 -5.49 7.38
CA LYS A 2 -5.50 -4.59 6.23
C LYS A 2 -6.18 -3.24 6.58
N MET A 3 -5.64 -2.10 6.15
CA MET A 3 -6.19 -0.74 6.37
C MET A 3 -6.32 0.02 5.03
N LYS A 4 -7.19 1.05 4.95
CA LYS A 4 -7.72 1.69 3.71
C LYS A 4 -7.45 3.20 3.64
N TYR A 5 -7.29 3.75 2.41
CA TYR A 5 -7.38 5.19 2.06
C TYR A 5 -8.03 5.42 0.68
N ARG A 6 -8.62 6.60 0.41
CA ARG A 6 -9.27 6.97 -0.87
C ARG A 6 -9.00 8.45 -1.21
N THR A 7 -8.74 8.77 -2.48
CA THR A 7 -8.74 10.16 -3.01
C THR A 7 -9.37 10.23 -4.42
N ARG A 8 -10.25 11.22 -4.65
CA ARG A 8 -10.65 11.83 -5.95
C ARG A 8 -11.42 13.11 -5.59
N LYS A 9 -11.34 14.25 -6.28
CA LYS A 9 -10.62 14.74 -7.47
C LYS A 9 -10.40 16.24 -7.19
N GLY A 10 -9.18 16.73 -7.32
CA GLY A 10 -8.81 18.12 -7.01
C GLY A 10 -7.61 18.12 -6.07
N TYR A 11 -6.54 18.84 -6.43
CA TYR A 11 -5.18 18.79 -5.87
C TYR A 11 -4.30 17.66 -6.41
N LYS A 12 -3.28 18.09 -7.17
CA LYS A 12 -2.16 17.31 -7.73
C LYS A 12 -1.17 16.81 -6.66
N SER A 13 -1.62 16.41 -5.46
CA SER A 13 -0.71 15.97 -4.39
C SER A 13 -1.22 14.79 -3.54
N GLY A 14 -2.05 13.92 -4.13
CA GLY A 14 -2.53 12.69 -3.48
C GLY A 14 -1.42 11.82 -2.86
N GLY A 15 -0.20 11.87 -3.41
CA GLY A 15 0.96 11.15 -2.86
C GLY A 15 1.48 11.69 -1.51
N GLN A 16 1.33 12.99 -1.20
CA GLN A 16 1.95 13.58 0.00
C GLN A 16 1.15 13.30 1.29
N LEU A 17 -0.17 13.15 1.17
CA LEU A 17 -1.07 12.82 2.28
C LEU A 17 -0.94 11.35 2.70
N LEU A 18 -0.84 10.46 1.71
CA LEU A 18 -0.61 9.04 1.95
C LEU A 18 0.78 8.79 2.55
N LEU A 19 1.81 9.52 2.08
CA LEU A 19 3.17 9.43 2.61
C LEU A 19 3.26 9.89 4.07
N LYS A 20 2.56 10.97 4.47
CA LYS A 20 2.51 11.42 5.88
C LYS A 20 1.87 10.40 6.81
N LEU A 21 0.86 9.70 6.31
CA LEU A 21 0.09 8.71 7.06
C LEU A 21 0.84 7.38 7.15
N LEU A 22 1.58 7.03 6.11
CA LEU A 22 2.56 5.94 6.14
C LEU A 22 3.73 6.26 7.07
N LEU A 23 4.22 7.50 7.10
CA LEU A 23 5.25 7.95 8.05
C LEU A 23 4.75 7.92 9.50
N SER A 24 3.50 8.32 9.77
CA SER A 24 2.94 8.25 11.13
C SER A 24 2.68 6.81 11.58
N LEU A 25 2.24 5.93 10.67
CA LEU A 25 2.12 4.49 10.95
C LEU A 25 3.49 3.82 11.09
N ALA A 26 4.49 4.20 10.30
CA ALA A 26 5.87 3.68 10.40
C ALA A 26 6.50 4.00 11.77
N GLY A 27 6.19 5.17 12.34
CA GLY A 27 6.56 5.52 13.72
C GLY A 27 5.89 4.69 14.82
N MET A 28 4.79 3.98 14.50
CA MET A 28 4.08 3.09 15.43
C MET A 28 4.56 1.62 15.38
N PHE A 29 5.40 1.24 14.43
CA PHE A 29 5.93 -0.13 14.33
C PHE A 29 7.38 -0.17 14.83
N PRO A 30 7.70 -0.97 15.87
CA PRO A 30 9.06 -1.07 16.39
C PRO A 30 10.02 -1.56 15.29
N THR A 31 11.15 -0.86 15.17
CA THR A 31 12.20 -0.97 14.14
C THR A 31 13.05 -2.25 14.19
N LEU A 32 12.46 -3.41 14.51
CA LEU A 32 13.23 -4.65 14.66
C LEU A 32 12.60 -5.81 13.86
N SER A 33 13.23 -6.15 12.73
CA SER A 33 13.09 -7.36 11.88
C SER A 33 11.93 -7.49 10.87
N MET A 34 11.12 -6.46 10.62
CA MET A 34 10.03 -6.52 9.63
C MET A 34 10.49 -6.05 8.24
N GLY A 35 10.23 -6.83 7.19
CA GLY A 35 10.36 -6.35 5.80
C GLY A 35 9.18 -5.44 5.45
N ALA A 36 9.42 -4.27 4.85
CA ALA A 36 8.36 -3.32 4.51
C ALA A 36 8.48 -2.86 3.05
N ILE A 37 7.34 -2.71 2.38
CA ILE A 37 7.30 -2.14 1.03
C ILE A 37 6.04 -1.32 0.81
N PHE A 38 6.19 -0.21 0.08
CA PHE A 38 5.10 0.60 -0.41
C PHE A 38 5.09 0.59 -1.94
N LEU A 39 4.00 0.07 -2.51
CA LEU A 39 3.71 0.15 -3.94
C LEU A 39 2.67 1.25 -4.17
N HIS A 40 3.13 2.38 -4.71
CA HIS A 40 2.27 3.49 -5.11
C HIS A 40 1.70 3.27 -6.51
N GLU A 41 0.54 3.88 -6.78
CA GLU A 41 -0.07 3.94 -8.11
C GLU A 41 -0.15 2.56 -8.80
N VAL A 42 -0.60 1.53 -8.07
CA VAL A 42 -0.62 0.14 -8.57
C VAL A 42 -1.40 0.03 -9.89
N ARG A 43 -2.54 0.72 -10.02
CA ARG A 43 -3.30 0.80 -11.28
C ARG A 43 -2.43 1.17 -12.48
N GLU A 44 -1.60 2.20 -12.33
CA GLU A 44 -0.80 2.73 -13.44
C GLU A 44 0.42 1.84 -13.68
N ASN A 45 1.10 1.45 -12.61
CA ASN A 45 2.31 0.65 -12.69
C ASN A 45 2.04 -0.77 -13.21
N SER A 46 0.91 -1.39 -12.87
CA SER A 46 0.55 -2.71 -13.40
C SER A 46 0.26 -2.66 -14.90
N LYS A 47 -0.36 -1.57 -15.38
CA LYS A 47 -0.63 -1.37 -16.82
C LYS A 47 0.65 -1.09 -17.61
N ARG A 48 1.56 -0.31 -17.02
CA ARG A 48 2.78 0.12 -17.69
C ARG A 48 3.89 -0.94 -17.70
N TYR A 49 4.02 -1.69 -16.61
CA TYR A 49 5.16 -2.59 -16.39
C TYR A 49 4.77 -4.05 -16.13
N GLY A 50 3.48 -4.36 -16.05
CA GLY A 50 3.00 -5.70 -15.70
C GLY A 50 2.92 -5.94 -14.19
N LEU A 51 2.12 -6.94 -13.80
CA LEU A 51 1.98 -7.37 -12.40
C LEU A 51 3.23 -8.12 -11.92
N GLU A 52 3.90 -8.83 -12.82
CA GLU A 52 5.15 -9.52 -12.57
C GLU A 52 6.23 -8.53 -12.09
N ASN A 53 6.30 -7.34 -12.68
CA ASN A 53 7.24 -6.31 -12.22
C ASN A 53 6.98 -5.86 -10.77
N LEU A 54 5.71 -5.77 -10.39
CA LEU A 54 5.32 -5.43 -9.03
C LEU A 54 5.64 -6.56 -8.04
N GLN A 55 5.47 -7.81 -8.44
CA GLN A 55 5.89 -8.97 -7.64
C GLN A 55 7.41 -9.04 -7.47
N GLU A 56 8.18 -8.75 -8.53
CA GLU A 56 9.65 -8.63 -8.45
C GLU A 56 10.07 -7.59 -7.42
N LYS A 57 9.42 -6.41 -7.42
CA LYS A 57 9.69 -5.35 -6.44
C LYS A 57 9.43 -5.81 -5.01
N ILE A 58 8.28 -6.47 -4.75
CA ILE A 58 7.95 -6.99 -3.42
C ILE A 58 9.01 -8.00 -2.96
N LEU A 59 9.34 -8.97 -3.81
CA LEU A 59 10.31 -10.01 -3.49
C LEU A 59 11.72 -9.43 -3.28
N SER A 60 12.18 -8.56 -4.17
CA SER A 60 13.48 -7.91 -4.10
C SER A 60 13.64 -7.11 -2.81
N GLU A 61 12.64 -6.30 -2.45
CA GLU A 61 12.71 -5.44 -1.27
C GLU A 61 12.68 -6.26 0.03
N ILE A 62 11.73 -7.20 0.15
CA ILE A 62 11.52 -7.96 1.39
C ILE A 62 12.61 -9.01 1.60
N LEU A 63 13.11 -9.63 0.53
CA LEU A 63 14.15 -10.67 0.60
C LEU A 63 15.56 -10.10 0.45
N CYS A 64 15.70 -8.81 0.13
CA CYS A 64 16.97 -8.15 -0.17
C CYS A 64 17.76 -8.84 -1.30
N ILE A 65 17.07 -9.40 -2.31
CA ILE A 65 17.68 -10.10 -3.45
C ILE A 65 17.82 -9.13 -4.63
N LYS A 66 19.06 -8.82 -5.01
CA LYS A 66 19.36 -8.00 -6.19
C LYS A 66 19.10 -8.77 -7.48
N HIS A 67 18.62 -8.07 -8.51
CA HIS A 67 18.40 -8.62 -9.86
C HIS A 67 17.47 -9.84 -9.91
N LEU A 68 16.54 -9.97 -8.95
CA LEU A 68 15.51 -10.98 -8.98
C LEU A 68 14.66 -10.82 -10.25
N ARG A 69 14.47 -11.92 -10.98
CA ARG A 69 13.61 -11.99 -12.16
C ARG A 69 12.60 -13.11 -12.00
N ILE A 70 11.38 -12.87 -12.45
CA ILE A 70 10.34 -13.90 -12.58
C ILE A 70 9.84 -13.92 -14.01
N GLY A 71 9.47 -15.09 -14.52
CA GLY A 71 9.02 -15.26 -15.90
C GLY A 71 7.59 -14.82 -16.14
N ASN A 72 6.72 -14.88 -15.12
CA ASN A 72 5.32 -14.46 -15.20
C ASN A 72 4.66 -14.31 -13.82
N VAL A 73 3.42 -13.81 -13.82
CA VAL A 73 2.62 -13.54 -12.62
C VAL A 73 2.38 -14.78 -11.75
N PHE A 74 2.21 -15.95 -12.37
CA PHE A 74 1.98 -17.20 -11.64
C PHE A 74 3.24 -17.65 -10.89
N GLU A 75 4.40 -17.57 -11.55
CA GLU A 75 5.69 -17.84 -10.92
C GLU A 75 5.95 -16.91 -9.73
N GLY A 76 5.73 -15.60 -9.91
CA GLY A 76 5.88 -14.61 -8.83
C GLY A 76 4.95 -14.89 -7.66
N SER A 77 3.69 -15.20 -7.91
CA SER A 77 2.70 -15.55 -6.89
C SER A 77 3.14 -16.75 -6.04
N ASN A 78 3.61 -17.82 -6.72
CA ASN A 78 4.09 -19.02 -6.06
C ASN A 78 5.36 -18.74 -5.24
N MET A 79 6.27 -17.93 -5.77
CA MET A 79 7.49 -17.54 -5.06
C MET A 79 7.18 -16.68 -3.82
N MET A 80 6.30 -15.69 -3.94
CA MET A 80 5.81 -14.88 -2.82
C MET A 80 5.24 -15.78 -1.73
N LYS A 81 4.30 -16.66 -2.08
CA LYS A 81 3.71 -17.59 -1.10
C LYS A 81 4.78 -18.45 -0.41
N ARG A 82 5.72 -19.04 -1.14
CA ARG A 82 6.73 -19.94 -0.56
C ARG A 82 7.77 -19.23 0.30
N ARG A 83 8.13 -18.00 -0.06
CA ARG A 83 9.25 -17.27 0.57
C ARG A 83 8.81 -16.31 1.66
N LEU A 84 7.61 -15.75 1.54
CA LEU A 84 7.09 -14.72 2.46
C LEU A 84 6.21 -15.30 3.56
N CYS A 85 5.75 -16.55 3.46
CA CYS A 85 4.85 -17.18 4.46
C CYS A 85 5.45 -17.34 5.86
N TYR A 86 6.76 -17.16 6.03
CA TYR A 86 7.43 -17.16 7.33
C TYR A 86 8.00 -15.78 7.71
N LYS A 87 7.77 -14.76 6.88
CA LYS A 87 8.27 -13.40 7.08
C LYS A 87 7.18 -12.51 7.63
N LYS A 88 7.50 -11.79 8.71
CA LYS A 88 6.66 -10.69 9.21
C LYS A 88 6.89 -9.48 8.31
N VAL A 89 5.84 -9.03 7.62
CA VAL A 89 5.94 -7.95 6.63
C VAL A 89 4.89 -6.87 6.80
N LEU A 90 5.20 -5.66 6.35
CA LEU A 90 4.24 -4.59 6.10
C LEU A 90 4.22 -4.28 4.59
N VAL A 91 3.15 -4.68 3.92
CA VAL A 91 2.94 -4.38 2.49
C VAL A 91 1.87 -3.31 2.38
N VAL A 92 2.12 -2.27 1.58
CA VAL A 92 1.13 -1.22 1.33
C VAL A 92 0.93 -1.12 -0.17
N LEU A 93 -0.31 -1.35 -0.61
CA LEU A 93 -0.74 -1.34 -1.99
C LEU A 93 -1.68 -0.14 -2.20
N ASP A 94 -1.24 0.84 -2.98
CA ASP A 94 -2.02 2.05 -3.21
C ASP A 94 -2.65 2.11 -4.61
N ASP A 95 -3.87 2.62 -4.68
CA ASP A 95 -4.67 2.83 -5.90
C ASP A 95 -4.96 1.53 -6.66
N ILE A 96 -5.37 0.49 -5.93
CA ILE A 96 -5.89 -0.76 -6.50
C ILE A 96 -7.25 -0.49 -7.15
N ASP A 97 -7.45 -0.95 -8.38
CA ASP A 97 -8.70 -0.79 -9.13
C ASP A 97 -9.21 -2.08 -9.80
N HIS A 98 -8.48 -3.19 -9.72
CA HIS A 98 -8.93 -4.49 -10.22
C HIS A 98 -8.63 -5.63 -9.22
N LEU A 99 -9.41 -6.71 -9.30
CA LEU A 99 -9.30 -7.85 -8.38
C LEU A 99 -8.03 -8.67 -8.64
N ASP A 100 -7.63 -8.82 -9.90
CA ASP A 100 -6.41 -9.53 -10.32
C ASP A 100 -5.15 -8.90 -9.71
N GLN A 101 -5.10 -7.58 -9.54
CA GLN A 101 -4.02 -6.88 -8.82
C GLN A 101 -3.93 -7.35 -7.36
N LEU A 102 -5.06 -7.52 -6.67
CA LEU A 102 -5.08 -8.03 -5.30
C LEU A 102 -4.68 -9.49 -5.23
N GLU A 103 -5.20 -10.31 -6.13
CA GLU A 103 -4.89 -11.74 -6.18
C GLU A 103 -3.41 -11.98 -6.47
N ALA A 104 -2.80 -11.17 -7.35
CA ALA A 104 -1.39 -11.28 -7.72
C ALA A 104 -0.43 -10.73 -6.65
N LEU A 105 -0.79 -9.66 -5.94
CA LEU A 105 0.12 -8.96 -5.01
C LEU A 105 -0.11 -9.34 -3.54
N ALA A 106 -1.32 -9.80 -3.19
CA ALA A 106 -1.73 -10.08 -1.82
C ALA A 106 -2.78 -11.20 -1.75
N GLY A 107 -2.52 -12.32 -2.43
CA GLY A 107 -3.46 -13.43 -2.67
C GLY A 107 -4.22 -13.91 -1.43
N LYS A 108 -3.63 -14.81 -0.64
CA LYS A 108 -4.26 -15.37 0.57
C LYS A 108 -3.46 -15.01 1.82
N HIS A 109 -4.08 -15.12 2.99
CA HIS A 109 -3.44 -14.83 4.27
C HIS A 109 -2.19 -15.69 4.54
N ASP A 110 -2.14 -16.90 3.99
CA ASP A 110 -1.01 -17.83 4.12
C ASP A 110 0.22 -17.44 3.27
N TRP A 111 0.14 -16.36 2.48
CA TRP A 111 1.30 -15.84 1.75
C TRP A 111 2.30 -15.13 2.66
N PHE A 112 1.88 -14.67 3.84
CA PHE A 112 2.71 -13.86 4.73
C PHE A 112 2.78 -14.47 6.12
N GLY A 113 3.91 -14.32 6.79
CA GLY A 113 4.13 -14.83 8.14
C GLY A 113 3.26 -14.15 9.19
N ALA A 114 3.14 -14.82 10.34
CA ALA A 114 2.38 -14.31 11.47
C ALA A 114 2.84 -12.89 11.87
N GLY A 115 1.87 -12.03 12.20
CA GLY A 115 2.13 -10.63 12.54
C GLY A 115 2.27 -9.68 11.33
N SER A 116 2.15 -10.19 10.10
CA SER A 116 2.16 -9.36 8.89
C SER A 116 0.91 -8.51 8.74
N ARG A 117 1.06 -7.38 8.03
CA ARG A 117 -0.02 -6.44 7.70
C ARG A 117 0.06 -6.06 6.23
N VAL A 118 -1.09 -6.03 5.56
CA VAL A 118 -1.19 -5.65 4.14
C VAL A 118 -2.21 -4.52 4.03
N ILE A 119 -1.80 -3.29 3.82
CA ILE A 119 -2.69 -2.14 3.72
C ILE A 119 -3.06 -1.95 2.24
N ILE A 120 -4.35 -1.80 1.93
CA ILE A 120 -4.86 -1.68 0.57
C ILE A 120 -5.65 -0.38 0.47
N THR A 121 -5.27 0.50 -0.44
CA THR A 121 -6.06 1.68 -0.79
C THR A 121 -6.78 1.43 -2.11
N THR A 122 -8.06 1.76 -2.17
CA THR A 122 -8.89 1.59 -3.37
C THR A 122 -10.05 2.56 -3.34
N LYS A 123 -10.53 2.90 -4.53
CA LYS A 123 -11.74 3.70 -4.74
C LYS A 123 -12.99 2.83 -4.86
N ASP A 124 -12.80 1.53 -5.08
CA ASP A 124 -13.87 0.54 -5.25
C ASP A 124 -13.89 -0.43 -4.07
N GLU A 125 -14.88 -0.28 -3.20
CA GLU A 125 -15.03 -1.16 -2.04
C GLU A 125 -15.48 -2.57 -2.40
N HIS A 126 -16.08 -2.79 -3.58
CA HIS A 126 -16.50 -4.12 -4.01
C HIS A 126 -15.31 -5.05 -4.20
N LEU A 127 -14.13 -4.52 -4.55
CA LEU A 127 -12.89 -5.29 -4.62
C LEU A 127 -12.51 -5.87 -3.25
N LEU A 128 -12.66 -5.08 -2.19
CA LEU A 128 -12.34 -5.48 -0.82
C LEU A 128 -13.30 -6.56 -0.31
N VAL A 129 -14.59 -6.43 -0.65
CA VAL A 129 -15.62 -7.41 -0.32
C VAL A 129 -15.36 -8.73 -1.04
N LYS A 130 -15.13 -8.69 -2.36
CA LYS A 130 -14.83 -9.89 -3.17
C LYS A 130 -13.57 -10.60 -2.68
N HIS A 131 -12.54 -9.84 -2.30
CA HIS A 131 -11.28 -10.36 -1.79
C HIS A 131 -11.32 -10.73 -0.30
N GLN A 132 -12.45 -10.51 0.40
CA GLN A 132 -12.68 -10.93 1.80
C GLN A 132 -11.62 -10.41 2.78
N VAL A 133 -11.38 -9.10 2.77
CA VAL A 133 -10.42 -8.47 3.69
C VAL A 133 -10.89 -8.50 5.15
N ASP A 134 -9.93 -8.56 6.09
CA ASP A 134 -10.23 -8.63 7.54
C ASP A 134 -11.03 -7.42 8.06
N ARG A 135 -10.72 -6.23 7.54
CA ARG A 135 -11.22 -4.95 8.05
C ARG A 135 -11.31 -3.95 6.90
N MET A 136 -12.35 -3.13 6.93
CA MET A 136 -12.58 -2.04 5.98
C MET A 136 -12.80 -0.74 6.73
N TYR A 137 -12.18 0.34 6.25
CA TYR A 137 -12.30 1.67 6.86
C TYR A 137 -12.69 2.69 5.80
N LYS A 138 -13.86 3.29 5.89
CA LYS A 138 -14.22 4.39 4.98
C LYS A 138 -13.51 5.66 5.46
N VAL A 139 -12.74 6.27 4.56
CA VAL A 139 -12.06 7.54 4.83
C VAL A 139 -12.96 8.66 4.32
N GLU A 140 -13.29 9.59 5.21
CA GLU A 140 -14.07 10.77 4.90
C GLU A 140 -13.16 11.87 4.31
N LEU A 141 -13.76 12.78 3.55
CA LEU A 141 -13.04 13.93 3.04
C LEU A 141 -12.69 14.84 4.22
N LEU A 142 -11.51 15.45 4.16
CA LEU A 142 -11.18 16.53 5.08
C LEU A 142 -12.21 17.64 4.90
N ASN A 143 -12.77 18.13 6.00
CA ASN A 143 -13.55 19.34 5.95
C ASN A 143 -12.63 20.54 5.63
N GLU A 144 -13.22 21.69 5.28
CA GLU A 144 -12.45 22.87 4.87
C GLU A 144 -11.40 23.28 5.90
N TYR A 145 -11.75 23.22 7.19
CA TYR A 145 -10.83 23.56 8.27
C TYR A 145 -9.66 22.58 8.38
N GLU A 146 -9.92 21.27 8.31
CA GLU A 146 -8.89 20.24 8.29
C GLU A 146 -7.99 20.33 7.05
N ALA A 147 -8.56 20.65 5.90
CA ALA A 147 -7.82 20.86 4.66
C ALA A 147 -6.89 22.08 4.76
N ILE A 148 -7.37 23.19 5.32
CA ILE A 148 -6.57 24.39 5.59
C ILE A 148 -5.45 24.07 6.57
N GLN A 149 -5.75 23.42 7.70
CA GLN A 149 -4.72 23.04 8.68
C GLN A 149 -3.63 22.18 8.05
N LEU A 150 -4.03 21.16 7.29
CA LEU A 150 -3.08 20.27 6.62
C LEU A 150 -2.22 21.05 5.61
N PHE A 151 -2.83 21.92 4.81
CA PHE A 151 -2.12 22.76 3.85
C PHE A 151 -1.11 23.68 4.56
N SER A 152 -1.55 24.38 5.61
CA SER A 152 -0.71 25.29 6.38
C SER A 152 0.46 24.55 7.03
N TRP A 153 0.21 23.37 7.58
CA TRP A 153 1.28 22.59 8.19
C TRP A 153 2.28 22.11 7.15
N ASN A 154 1.84 21.82 5.92
CA ASN A 154 2.72 21.37 4.86
C ASN A 154 3.55 22.52 4.25
N ALA A 155 2.91 23.67 4.01
CA ALA A 155 3.52 24.83 3.37
C ALA A 155 4.35 25.68 4.35
N PHE A 156 3.87 25.87 5.57
CA PHE A 156 4.42 26.83 6.53
C PHE A 156 4.95 26.19 7.81
N LYS A 157 4.81 24.86 7.97
CA LYS A 157 5.15 24.13 9.22
C LYS A 157 4.39 24.65 10.45
N LYS A 158 3.23 25.27 10.25
CA LYS A 158 2.35 25.85 11.28
C LYS A 158 0.90 25.48 10.99
N ASN A 159 0.04 25.48 12.01
CA ASN A 159 -1.36 25.05 11.86
C ASN A 159 -2.24 26.06 11.10
N SER A 160 -1.77 27.28 10.89
CA SER A 160 -2.44 28.32 10.11
C SER A 160 -1.41 29.20 9.38
N PRO A 161 -1.76 29.82 8.25
CA PRO A 161 -0.93 30.85 7.63
C PRO A 161 -0.91 32.09 8.55
N GLU A 162 0.19 32.84 8.56
CA GLU A 162 0.20 34.16 9.17
C GLU A 162 -0.64 35.11 8.32
N LYS A 163 -1.42 35.97 8.97
CA LYS A 163 -2.30 36.96 8.31
C LYS A 163 -1.48 38.03 7.60
#